data_AF-E0S060-F1
#
_entry.id   AF-E0S060-F1
#
_cell.length_a   1.000
_cell.length_b   1.000
_cell.length_c   1.000
_cell.angle_alpha   90.00
_cell.angle_beta   90.00
_cell.angle_gamma   90.00
#
_symmetry.space_group_name_H-M   'P 1'
#
loop_
_entity.id
_entity.type
_entity.pdbx_description
1 polymer ?
#
loop_
_entity_poly.entity_id
_entity_poly.type
_entity_poly.pdbx_seq_one_letter_code
_entity_poly.pdbx_strand_id
1 'polypeptide(L)'
;MIGARAAGLYEGMTVYNISLLLGLFLFALKMVVTKYSLKEYAICAAFLLLSGIVYAKTGEKGLLVCFTMMLGMKGVSVMKVIKTGIIVAGVIVLTRVFTGTFGFVNGIYYPQEREGVGLMFRESLGYAHPNTLHMNVLMLTMLCMYFVSKALKGDKIRLLIYSVLALLFNLYIFQFSGSRTGLLGSIAFLIVNYWFSSLDRPRLFEKIVCYASYPIVCLMAIVMPELLYRVLPYETFDLIDRTFFTTRFSIARYFWENNSVSLFGIRLNNPHHLMKTYGLDMAHLYLFLQLGIVAFLVISALTMWFIHNSLKAGHMQELAVLMGMLFIGIWEPLLYNLGFKNFVYVFMGSMMLNSFQLELFSVKISSLTAKKLGRIVSIGVIAGICGMMLFYLCTNEPSALYGNREADETGKSLGMEAVYLTGEEVSDLQSKGDIFIGYVDDKTPMYQYDSHIAGMEYERRGLSVAVYLAMFIIMVQCLFEKRKISNRNGEK
;
A
#
# COMPACT_ATOMS: atom_id res chain seq x y z
N MET A 1 14.50 -4.64 -4.07
CA MET A 1 13.47 -4.93 -3.04
C MET A 1 12.10 -4.34 -3.33
N ILE A 2 11.97 -3.04 -3.63
CA ILE A 2 10.67 -2.45 -4.06
C ILE A 2 10.01 -3.29 -5.16
N GLY A 3 10.76 -3.64 -6.22
CA GLY A 3 10.25 -4.48 -7.31
C GLY A 3 9.83 -5.89 -6.87
N ALA A 4 10.57 -6.54 -5.96
CA ALA A 4 10.21 -7.87 -5.45
C ALA A 4 8.85 -7.84 -4.71
N ARG A 5 8.61 -6.79 -3.92
CA ARG A 5 7.35 -6.62 -3.19
C ARG A 5 6.19 -6.18 -4.10
N ALA A 6 6.46 -5.32 -5.08
CA ALA A 6 5.52 -4.99 -6.15
C ALA A 6 5.13 -6.24 -6.96
N ALA A 7 6.05 -7.19 -7.13
CA ALA A 7 5.77 -8.48 -7.76
C ALA A 7 5.01 -9.46 -6.84
N GLY A 8 4.60 -9.04 -5.63
CA GLY A 8 3.86 -9.88 -4.71
C GLY A 8 4.69 -10.94 -3.98
N LEU A 9 6.03 -10.90 -4.09
CA LEU A 9 6.91 -11.84 -3.39
C LEU A 9 6.93 -11.54 -1.89
N TYR A 10 6.90 -12.59 -1.06
CA TYR A 10 6.90 -12.47 0.39
C TYR A 10 7.89 -13.44 1.05
N GLU A 11 8.11 -13.24 2.35
CA GLU A 11 9.05 -14.04 3.13
C GLU A 11 8.68 -15.52 3.10
N GLY A 12 9.68 -16.38 2.95
CA GLY A 12 9.49 -17.83 2.74
C GLY A 12 9.61 -18.25 1.28
N MET A 13 9.43 -17.33 0.32
CA MET A 13 9.71 -17.61 -1.09
C MET A 13 11.21 -17.53 -1.40
N THR A 14 11.75 -18.52 -2.10
CA THR A 14 13.16 -18.57 -2.51
C THR A 14 13.59 -17.32 -3.27
N VAL A 15 12.78 -16.87 -4.24
CA VAL A 15 13.07 -15.67 -5.06
C VAL A 15 13.11 -14.40 -4.21
N TYR A 16 12.25 -14.31 -3.18
CA TYR A 16 12.27 -13.19 -2.24
C TYR A 16 13.57 -13.17 -1.43
N ASN A 17 13.99 -14.34 -0.91
CA ASN A 17 15.22 -14.47 -0.13
C ASN A 17 16.47 -14.13 -0.96
N ILE A 18 16.54 -14.58 -2.23
CA ILE A 18 17.61 -14.21 -3.16
C ILE A 18 17.66 -12.70 -3.36
N SER A 19 16.49 -12.08 -3.57
CA SER A 19 16.39 -10.62 -3.75
C SER A 19 16.89 -9.86 -2.51
N LEU A 20 16.58 -10.36 -1.31
CA LEU A 20 17.02 -9.77 -0.05
C LEU A 20 18.54 -9.86 0.12
N LEU A 21 19.14 -11.03 -0.14
CA LEU A 21 20.60 -11.22 -0.06
C LEU A 21 21.33 -10.35 -1.08
N LEU A 22 20.82 -10.26 -2.31
CA LEU A 22 21.39 -9.36 -3.32
C LEU A 22 21.31 -7.89 -2.86
N GLY A 23 20.20 -7.47 -2.26
CA GLY A 23 20.06 -6.13 -1.70
C GLY A 23 21.07 -5.82 -0.60
N LEU A 24 21.28 -6.76 0.34
CA LEU A 24 22.27 -6.64 1.40
C LEU A 24 23.70 -6.63 0.86
N PHE A 25 24.00 -7.44 -0.15
CA PHE A 25 25.29 -7.45 -0.82
C PHE A 25 25.59 -6.10 -1.50
N LEU A 26 24.64 -5.54 -2.25
CA LEU A 26 24.79 -4.21 -2.85
C LEU A 26 24.96 -3.11 -1.79
N PHE A 27 24.28 -3.23 -0.65
CA PHE A 27 24.50 -2.32 0.47
C PHE A 27 25.92 -2.44 1.04
N ALA A 28 26.44 -3.65 1.23
CA ALA A 28 27.82 -3.87 1.68
C ALA A 28 28.84 -3.28 0.70
N LEU A 29 28.68 -3.52 -0.61
CA LEU A 29 29.52 -2.90 -1.64
C LEU A 29 29.47 -1.37 -1.57
N LYS A 30 28.28 -0.79 -1.38
CA LYS A 30 28.13 0.65 -1.21
C LYS A 30 28.90 1.17 0.01
N MET A 31 28.85 0.45 1.14
CA MET A 31 29.59 0.82 2.35
C MET A 31 31.10 0.85 2.12
N VAL A 32 31.63 -0.06 1.30
CA VAL A 32 33.06 -0.09 0.94
C VAL A 32 33.45 1.03 -0.02
N VAL A 33 32.61 1.33 -1.03
CA VAL A 33 32.92 2.30 -2.08
C VAL A 33 32.73 3.75 -1.61
N THR A 34 31.82 3.99 -0.67
CA THR A 34 31.46 5.34 -0.22
C THR A 34 32.37 5.78 0.93
N LYS A 35 32.95 6.98 0.86
CA LYS A 35 33.76 7.52 1.96
C LYS A 35 32.87 7.94 3.13
N TYR A 36 33.10 7.37 4.31
CA TYR A 36 32.48 7.79 5.57
C TYR A 36 33.50 8.38 6.55
N SER A 37 33.04 9.36 7.33
CA SER A 37 33.74 9.83 8.52
C SER A 37 33.60 8.81 9.64
N LEU A 38 34.49 8.88 10.63
CA LEU A 38 34.47 8.00 11.80
C LEU A 38 33.13 8.05 12.56
N LYS A 39 32.53 9.26 12.66
CA LYS A 39 31.22 9.45 13.29
C LYS A 39 30.12 8.71 12.54
N GLU A 40 30.12 8.77 11.21
CA GLU A 40 29.11 8.09 10.40
C GLU A 40 29.28 6.57 10.44
N TYR A 41 30.51 6.05 10.47
CA TYR A 41 30.76 4.63 10.68
C TYR A 41 30.24 4.16 12.05
N ALA A 42 30.45 4.94 13.11
CA ALA A 42 29.92 4.63 14.44
C ALA A 42 28.38 4.59 14.44
N ILE A 43 27.73 5.54 13.76
CA ILE A 43 26.26 5.54 13.60
C ILE A 43 25.79 4.30 12.82
N CYS A 44 26.44 3.98 11.70
CA CYS A 44 26.10 2.79 10.92
C CYS A 44 26.25 1.51 11.75
N ALA A 45 27.37 1.38 12.47
CA ALA A 45 27.64 0.24 13.33
C ALA A 45 26.59 0.10 14.45
N ALA A 46 26.19 1.20 15.10
CA ALA A 46 25.18 1.18 16.15
C ALA A 46 23.82 0.70 15.66
N PHE A 47 23.33 1.22 14.53
CA PHE A 47 22.05 0.78 13.94
C PHE A 47 22.10 -0.68 13.48
N LEU A 48 23.18 -1.08 12.80
CA LEU A 48 23.35 -2.46 12.33
C LEU A 48 23.47 -3.43 13.51
N LEU A 49 24.22 -3.09 14.56
CA LEU A 49 24.34 -3.89 15.78
C LEU A 49 22.97 -4.09 16.45
N LEU A 50 22.21 -3.01 16.62
CA LEU A 50 20.86 -3.09 17.19
C LEU A 50 19.96 -4.02 16.37
N SER A 51 19.91 -3.83 15.05
CA SER A 51 19.11 -4.72 14.18
C SER A 51 19.58 -6.17 14.19
N GLY A 52 20.89 -6.41 14.31
CA GLY A 52 21.47 -7.74 14.44
C GLY A 52 21.09 -8.43 15.76
N ILE A 53 21.11 -7.69 16.88
CA ILE A 53 20.67 -8.21 18.19
C ILE A 53 19.19 -8.55 18.15
N VAL A 54 18.35 -7.65 17.62
CA VAL A 54 16.90 -7.89 17.48
C VAL A 54 16.64 -9.10 16.59
N TYR A 55 17.32 -9.21 15.45
CA TYR A 55 17.20 -10.38 14.57
C TYR A 55 17.61 -11.68 15.29
N ALA A 56 18.70 -11.68 16.05
CA ALA A 56 19.15 -12.85 16.78
C ALA A 56 18.16 -13.31 17.86
N LYS A 57 17.39 -12.39 18.46
CA LYS A 57 16.39 -12.69 19.51
C LYS A 57 15.00 -13.04 18.97
N THR A 58 14.62 -12.48 17.83
CA THR A 58 13.24 -12.55 17.30
C THR A 58 13.14 -13.41 16.04
N GLY A 59 14.18 -13.41 15.20
CA GLY A 59 14.16 -13.87 13.82
C GLY A 59 13.63 -12.85 12.81
N GLU A 60 13.21 -11.68 13.28
CA GLU A 60 12.64 -10.60 12.45
C GLU A 60 13.72 -9.83 11.73
N LYS A 61 13.56 -9.69 10.41
CA LYS A 61 14.55 -9.00 9.55
C LYS A 61 14.09 -7.58 9.20
N GLY A 62 12.88 -7.18 9.59
CA GLY A 62 12.28 -5.89 9.21
C GLY A 62 13.12 -4.68 9.63
N LEU A 63 13.66 -4.70 10.85
CA LEU A 63 14.50 -3.60 11.35
C LEU A 63 15.82 -3.46 10.58
N LEU A 64 16.46 -4.59 10.23
CA LEU A 64 17.66 -4.62 9.39
C LEU A 64 17.38 -3.99 8.03
N VAL A 65 16.25 -4.33 7.43
CA VAL A 65 15.78 -3.77 6.17
C VAL A 65 15.56 -2.25 6.26
N CYS A 66 14.88 -1.78 7.30
CA CYS A 66 14.65 -0.35 7.52
C CYS A 66 15.98 0.43 7.66
N PHE A 67 16.91 -0.07 8.46
CA PHE A 67 18.18 0.61 8.69
C PHE A 67 19.11 0.55 7.50
N THR A 68 19.17 -0.56 6.76
CA THR A 68 19.98 -0.60 5.52
C THR A 68 19.44 0.34 4.44
N MET A 69 18.12 0.49 4.33
CA MET A 69 17.51 1.51 3.45
C MET A 69 17.90 2.92 3.86
N MET A 70 17.88 3.22 5.16
CA MET A 70 18.26 4.51 5.73
C MET A 70 19.75 4.82 5.50
N LEU A 71 20.63 3.93 5.94
CA LEU A 71 22.09 4.10 5.85
C LEU A 71 22.58 4.11 4.39
N GLY A 72 21.85 3.43 3.50
CA GLY A 72 22.10 3.41 2.07
C GLY A 72 21.90 4.76 1.35
N MET A 73 21.46 5.81 2.05
CA MET A 73 21.18 7.11 1.42
C MET A 73 22.38 8.05 1.30
N LYS A 74 23.52 7.75 1.92
CA LYS A 74 24.69 8.62 1.79
C LYS A 74 25.07 8.83 0.32
N GLY A 75 25.17 10.10 -0.10
CA GLY A 75 25.51 10.48 -1.47
C GLY A 75 24.46 10.10 -2.51
N VAL A 76 23.23 9.75 -2.11
CA VAL A 76 22.16 9.34 -3.01
C VAL A 76 21.02 10.35 -2.96
N SER A 77 20.56 10.76 -4.14
CA SER A 77 19.39 11.63 -4.26
C SER A 77 18.11 10.87 -3.93
N VAL A 78 17.34 11.44 -3.00
CA VAL A 78 15.97 11.00 -2.68
C VAL A 78 15.12 10.95 -3.95
N MET A 79 15.21 11.98 -4.81
CA MET A 79 14.38 12.09 -6.00
C MET A 79 14.69 10.98 -7.01
N LYS A 80 15.97 10.58 -7.14
CA LYS A 80 16.36 9.43 -7.97
C LYS A 80 15.75 8.13 -7.43
N VAL A 81 15.88 7.89 -6.13
CA VAL A 81 15.32 6.68 -5.48
C VAL A 81 13.81 6.60 -5.68
N ILE A 82 13.09 7.70 -5.46
CA ILE A 82 11.63 7.77 -5.66
C ILE A 82 11.27 7.51 -7.12
N LYS A 83 11.92 8.18 -8.09
CA LYS A 83 11.65 7.97 -9.52
C LYS A 83 11.88 6.50 -9.93
N THR A 84 13.00 5.91 -9.51
CA THR A 84 13.28 4.50 -9.77
C THR A 84 12.22 3.60 -9.12
N GLY A 85 11.82 3.91 -7.89
CA GLY A 85 10.74 3.23 -7.19
C GLY A 85 9.41 3.29 -7.94
N ILE A 86 9.02 4.47 -8.43
CA ILE A 86 7.80 4.67 -9.23
C ILE A 86 7.86 3.88 -10.54
N ILE A 87 8.97 3.92 -11.26
CA ILE A 87 9.09 3.19 -12.55
C ILE A 87 8.99 1.68 -12.30
N VAL A 88 9.81 1.16 -11.37
CA VAL A 88 9.86 -0.28 -11.10
C VAL A 88 8.55 -0.79 -10.50
N ALA A 89 8.04 -0.15 -9.44
CA ALA A 89 6.78 -0.56 -8.82
C ALA A 89 5.59 -0.28 -9.75
N GLY A 90 5.58 0.85 -10.44
CA GLY A 90 4.49 1.25 -11.33
C GLY A 90 4.30 0.26 -12.47
N VAL A 91 5.36 -0.10 -13.18
CA VAL A 91 5.28 -1.10 -14.25
C VAL A 91 4.76 -2.42 -13.70
N ILE A 92 5.35 -2.94 -12.62
CA ILE A 92 4.98 -4.25 -12.09
C ILE A 92 3.54 -4.26 -11.54
N VAL A 93 3.16 -3.27 -10.73
CA VAL A 93 1.82 -3.17 -10.14
C VAL A 93 0.77 -3.01 -11.22
N LEU A 94 0.96 -2.10 -12.18
CA LEU A 94 -0.01 -1.86 -13.25
C LEU A 94 -0.14 -3.09 -14.15
N THR A 95 0.97 -3.76 -14.49
CA THR A 95 0.91 -5.03 -15.24
C THR A 95 0.13 -6.08 -14.47
N ARG A 96 0.36 -6.27 -13.16
CA ARG A 96 -0.40 -7.25 -12.37
C ARG A 96 -1.89 -6.94 -12.30
N VAL A 97 -2.25 -5.68 -12.03
CA VAL A 97 -3.65 -5.25 -11.99
C VAL A 97 -4.29 -5.50 -13.36
N PHE A 98 -3.62 -5.12 -14.46
CA PHE A 98 -4.09 -5.38 -15.82
C PHE A 98 -4.28 -6.88 -16.09
N THR A 99 -3.26 -7.69 -15.86
CA THR A 99 -3.34 -9.13 -16.12
C THR A 99 -4.35 -9.86 -15.24
N GLY A 100 -4.53 -9.40 -14.00
CA GLY A 100 -5.54 -9.94 -13.08
C GLY A 100 -6.95 -9.58 -13.56
N THR A 101 -7.20 -8.30 -13.85
CA THR A 101 -8.53 -7.82 -14.25
C THR A 101 -9.03 -8.46 -15.53
N PHE A 102 -8.15 -8.72 -16.51
CA PHE A 102 -8.50 -9.37 -17.77
C PHE A 102 -8.41 -10.91 -17.72
N GLY A 103 -8.14 -11.50 -16.55
CA GLY A 103 -8.09 -12.96 -16.37
C GLY A 103 -6.89 -13.64 -17.04
N PHE A 104 -5.86 -12.90 -17.46
CA PHE A 104 -4.62 -13.50 -18.00
C PHE A 104 -3.82 -14.25 -16.94
N VAL A 105 -4.01 -13.91 -15.67
CA VAL A 105 -3.39 -14.59 -14.53
C VAL A 105 -4.46 -14.87 -13.48
N ASN A 106 -4.67 -16.14 -13.16
CA ASN A 106 -5.62 -16.54 -12.12
C ASN A 106 -5.19 -15.97 -10.77
N GLY A 107 -6.04 -15.10 -10.19
CA GLY A 107 -5.87 -14.53 -8.87
C GLY A 107 -6.52 -15.38 -7.78
N ILE A 108 -6.09 -15.18 -6.53
CA ILE A 108 -6.80 -15.71 -5.38
C ILE A 108 -7.95 -14.75 -5.06
N TYR A 109 -9.16 -15.28 -4.89
CA TYR A 109 -10.30 -14.51 -4.41
C TYR A 109 -10.88 -15.13 -3.14
N TYR A 110 -11.59 -14.32 -2.37
CA TYR A 110 -12.27 -14.72 -1.15
C TYR A 110 -13.73 -14.24 -1.21
N PRO A 111 -14.72 -15.15 -1.19
CA PRO A 111 -16.10 -14.76 -0.97
C PRO A 111 -16.24 -14.27 0.49
N GLN A 112 -16.82 -13.10 0.69
CA GLN A 112 -16.99 -12.54 2.04
C GLN A 112 -18.27 -11.74 2.14
N GLU A 113 -19.08 -12.04 3.15
CA GLU A 113 -20.25 -11.23 3.50
C GLU A 113 -19.83 -9.91 4.12
N ARG A 114 -20.50 -8.83 3.72
CA ARG A 114 -20.34 -7.51 4.29
C ARG A 114 -21.67 -6.87 4.59
N GLU A 115 -21.75 -6.30 5.79
CA GLU A 115 -22.89 -5.47 6.19
C GLU A 115 -23.16 -4.37 5.15
N GLY A 116 -24.41 -4.29 4.70
CA GLY A 116 -24.89 -3.30 3.74
C GLY A 116 -24.60 -3.60 2.25
N VAL A 117 -23.79 -4.62 1.93
CA VAL A 117 -23.47 -5.00 0.54
C VAL A 117 -23.87 -6.45 0.25
N GLY A 118 -23.84 -7.33 1.24
CA GLY A 118 -24.06 -8.77 1.05
C GLY A 118 -22.75 -9.50 0.73
N LEU A 119 -22.87 -10.68 0.13
CA LEU A 119 -21.75 -11.52 -0.24
C LEU A 119 -21.01 -10.91 -1.44
N MET A 120 -19.71 -10.60 -1.29
CA MET A 120 -18.89 -10.01 -2.35
C MET A 120 -17.59 -10.77 -2.55
N PHE A 121 -17.07 -10.75 -3.78
CA PHE A 121 -15.76 -11.32 -4.09
C PHE A 121 -14.65 -10.32 -3.87
N ARG A 122 -13.74 -10.64 -2.95
CA ARG A 122 -12.51 -9.89 -2.72
C ARG A 122 -11.37 -10.52 -3.48
N GLU A 123 -10.95 -9.87 -4.54
CA GLU A 123 -9.91 -10.36 -5.41
C GLU A 123 -8.54 -9.76 -5.07
N SER A 124 -7.52 -10.60 -5.16
CA SER A 124 -6.13 -10.21 -4.92
C SER A 124 -5.39 -9.76 -6.18
N LEU A 125 -5.94 -9.94 -7.39
CA LEU A 125 -5.30 -9.63 -8.68
C LEU A 125 -3.86 -10.15 -8.75
N GLY A 126 -3.69 -11.41 -8.33
CA GLY A 126 -2.42 -12.13 -8.29
C GLY A 126 -1.57 -11.88 -7.05
N TYR A 127 -1.95 -11.02 -6.11
CA TYR A 127 -1.24 -10.95 -4.82
C TYR A 127 -1.65 -12.10 -3.90
N ALA A 128 -0.89 -12.34 -2.83
CA ALA A 128 -1.27 -13.35 -1.83
C ALA A 128 -2.59 -13.04 -1.11
N HIS A 129 -2.96 -11.75 -1.06
CA HIS A 129 -4.14 -11.30 -0.33
C HIS A 129 -4.71 -9.98 -0.89
N PRO A 130 -6.04 -9.76 -0.89
CA PRO A 130 -6.66 -8.49 -1.31
C PRO A 130 -6.13 -7.25 -0.58
N ASN A 131 -5.86 -7.33 0.72
CA ASN A 131 -5.23 -6.20 1.45
C ASN A 131 -3.79 -5.94 0.95
N THR A 132 -3.06 -6.99 0.58
CA THR A 132 -1.69 -6.83 0.04
C THR A 132 -1.70 -6.10 -1.30
N LEU A 133 -2.68 -6.40 -2.17
CA LEU A 133 -2.92 -5.64 -3.40
C LEU A 133 -3.09 -4.16 -3.12
N HIS A 134 -4.07 -3.79 -2.29
CA HIS A 134 -4.39 -2.39 -2.02
C HIS A 134 -3.22 -1.67 -1.38
N MET A 135 -2.53 -2.29 -0.43
CA MET A 135 -1.35 -1.67 0.21
C MET A 135 -0.20 -1.44 -0.78
N ASN A 136 0.01 -2.30 -1.79
CA ASN A 136 1.02 -2.03 -2.81
C ASN A 136 0.62 -0.86 -3.72
N VAL A 137 -0.66 -0.75 -4.09
CA VAL A 137 -1.18 0.42 -4.83
C VAL A 137 -1.09 1.69 -4.00
N LEU A 138 -1.38 1.64 -2.71
CA LEU A 138 -1.25 2.77 -1.80
C LEU A 138 0.21 3.23 -1.70
N MET A 139 1.17 2.31 -1.56
CA MET A 139 2.59 2.68 -1.58
C MET A 139 3.01 3.35 -2.89
N LEU A 140 2.57 2.82 -4.03
CA LEU A 140 2.81 3.44 -5.33
C LEU A 140 2.18 4.84 -5.42
N THR A 141 0.96 4.99 -4.91
CA THR A 141 0.25 6.27 -4.81
C THR A 141 1.04 7.28 -3.99
N MET A 142 1.57 6.87 -2.83
CA MET A 142 2.38 7.74 -1.99
C MET A 142 3.69 8.17 -2.67
N LEU A 143 4.37 7.26 -3.37
CA LEU A 143 5.57 7.58 -4.15
C LEU A 143 5.26 8.59 -5.27
N CYS A 144 4.23 8.32 -6.07
CA CYS A 144 3.78 9.18 -7.16
C CYS A 144 3.36 10.56 -6.65
N MET A 145 2.56 10.63 -5.59
CA MET A 145 2.08 11.91 -5.06
C MET A 145 3.18 12.68 -4.33
N TYR A 146 4.13 12.03 -3.68
CA TYR A 146 5.34 12.71 -3.19
C TYR A 146 6.11 13.35 -4.36
N PHE A 147 6.30 12.61 -5.45
CA PHE A 147 6.95 13.15 -6.66
C PHE A 147 6.18 14.34 -7.26
N VAL A 148 4.86 14.20 -7.41
CA VAL A 148 3.98 15.23 -7.98
C VAL A 148 3.93 16.48 -7.11
N SER A 149 3.76 16.32 -5.79
CA SER A 149 3.70 17.44 -4.85
C SER A 149 5.00 18.23 -4.77
N LYS A 150 6.16 17.57 -4.86
CA LYS A 150 7.45 18.26 -4.96
C LYS A 150 7.60 19.04 -6.26
N ALA A 151 7.19 18.44 -7.38
CA ALA A 151 7.32 19.04 -8.71
C ALA A 151 6.33 20.19 -8.97
N LEU A 152 5.14 20.16 -8.36
CA LEU A 152 4.07 21.15 -8.53
C LEU A 152 3.96 22.11 -7.35
N LYS A 153 5.03 22.32 -6.59
CA LYS A 153 4.99 23.20 -5.41
C LYS A 153 4.39 24.57 -5.79
N GLY A 154 3.29 24.93 -5.14
CA GLY A 154 2.54 26.17 -5.40
C GLY A 154 1.39 26.06 -6.41
N ASP A 155 1.34 25.03 -7.26
CA ASP A 155 0.24 24.82 -8.21
C ASP A 155 -0.86 23.92 -7.62
N LYS A 156 -1.72 24.56 -6.83
CA LYS A 156 -2.78 23.89 -6.07
C LYS A 156 -3.80 23.18 -6.97
N ILE A 157 -4.12 23.76 -8.13
CA ILE A 157 -5.16 23.21 -9.02
C ILE A 157 -4.65 21.93 -9.69
N ARG A 158 -3.43 21.93 -10.25
CA ARG A 158 -2.88 20.70 -10.84
C ARG A 158 -2.68 19.63 -9.78
N LEU A 159 -2.21 19.99 -8.59
CA LEU A 159 -2.08 19.05 -7.48
C LEU A 159 -3.43 18.42 -7.12
N LEU A 160 -4.51 19.21 -7.04
CA LEU A 160 -5.85 18.71 -6.78
C LEU A 160 -6.30 17.70 -7.86
N ILE A 161 -6.07 18.01 -9.14
CA ILE A 161 -6.41 17.09 -10.25
C ILE A 161 -5.68 15.75 -10.07
N TYR A 162 -4.37 15.76 -9.79
CA TYR A 162 -3.63 14.52 -9.54
C TYR A 162 -4.09 13.77 -8.29
N SER A 163 -4.40 14.48 -7.19
CA SER A 163 -4.94 13.86 -5.98
C SER A 163 -6.29 13.18 -6.24
N VAL A 164 -7.18 13.81 -7.02
CA VAL A 164 -8.46 13.22 -7.40
C VAL A 164 -8.26 12.00 -8.28
N LEU A 165 -7.38 12.06 -9.28
CA LEU A 165 -7.05 10.89 -10.12
C LEU A 165 -6.48 9.72 -9.30
N ALA A 166 -5.59 10.02 -8.35
CA ALA A 166 -5.05 9.02 -7.43
C ALA A 166 -6.14 8.39 -6.56
N LEU A 167 -7.08 9.19 -6.04
CA LEU A 167 -8.22 8.70 -5.26
C LEU A 167 -9.13 7.81 -6.10
N LEU A 168 -9.49 8.24 -7.32
CA LEU A 168 -10.32 7.46 -8.24
C LEU A 168 -9.69 6.11 -8.56
N PHE A 169 -8.36 6.05 -8.74
CA PHE A 169 -7.66 4.78 -8.93
C PHE A 169 -7.67 3.89 -7.68
N ASN A 170 -7.52 4.46 -6.48
CA ASN A 170 -7.64 3.67 -5.24
C ASN A 170 -9.08 3.19 -5.00
N LEU A 171 -10.10 3.96 -5.38
CA LEU A 171 -11.50 3.54 -5.37
C LEU A 171 -11.76 2.41 -6.36
N TYR A 172 -11.17 2.48 -7.56
CA TYR A 172 -11.20 1.37 -8.51
C TYR A 172 -10.59 0.10 -7.92
N ILE A 173 -9.41 0.18 -7.31
CA ILE A 173 -8.76 -0.96 -6.63
C ILE A 173 -9.56 -1.43 -5.41
N PHE A 174 -10.30 -0.55 -4.74
CA PHE A 174 -11.20 -0.92 -3.64
C PHE A 174 -12.31 -1.86 -4.11
N GLN A 175 -12.85 -1.67 -5.33
CA GLN A 175 -13.89 -2.54 -5.88
C GLN A 175 -13.44 -4.01 -5.97
N PHE A 176 -12.16 -4.26 -6.25
CA PHE A 176 -11.57 -5.61 -6.23
C PHE A 176 -11.18 -6.05 -4.82
N SER A 177 -10.36 -5.23 -4.15
CA SER A 177 -9.71 -5.65 -2.91
C SER A 177 -10.64 -5.70 -1.69
N GLY A 178 -11.71 -4.89 -1.70
CA GLY A 178 -12.53 -4.60 -0.53
C GLY A 178 -11.75 -4.04 0.67
N SER A 179 -10.51 -3.57 0.49
CA SER A 179 -9.66 -3.20 1.64
C SER A 179 -10.04 -1.83 2.22
N ARG A 180 -10.79 -1.81 3.33
CA ARG A 180 -11.21 -0.58 4.03
C ARG A 180 -9.99 0.20 4.54
N THR A 181 -8.99 -0.50 5.07
CA THR A 181 -7.75 0.09 5.58
C THR A 181 -6.94 0.76 4.46
N GLY A 182 -6.85 0.11 3.29
CA GLY A 182 -6.20 0.69 2.11
C GLY A 182 -6.88 1.96 1.63
N LEU A 183 -8.21 1.94 1.53
CA LEU A 183 -8.99 3.10 1.09
C LEU A 183 -8.88 4.27 2.07
N LEU A 184 -9.09 4.03 3.37
CA LEU A 184 -8.97 5.05 4.42
C LEU A 184 -7.55 5.63 4.46
N GLY A 185 -6.52 4.77 4.35
CA GLY A 185 -5.12 5.18 4.26
C GLY A 185 -4.85 6.10 3.07
N SER A 186 -5.42 5.77 1.90
CA SER A 186 -5.29 6.59 0.69
C SER A 186 -5.94 7.96 0.85
N ILE A 187 -7.15 8.04 1.42
CA ILE A 187 -7.88 9.29 1.66
C ILE A 187 -7.10 10.16 2.65
N ALA A 188 -6.72 9.60 3.80
CA ALA A 188 -5.98 10.32 4.83
C ALA A 188 -4.66 10.88 4.28
N PHE A 189 -3.89 10.05 3.56
CA PHE A 189 -2.63 10.49 2.94
C PHE A 189 -2.85 11.59 1.90
N LEU A 190 -3.84 11.46 1.01
CA LEU A 190 -4.09 12.45 -0.05
C LEU A 190 -4.55 13.80 0.53
N ILE A 191 -5.38 13.79 1.58
CA ILE A 191 -5.79 15.01 2.31
C ILE A 191 -4.56 15.69 2.92
N VAL A 192 -3.75 14.93 3.68
CA VAL A 192 -2.55 15.49 4.32
C VAL A 192 -1.54 15.97 3.28
N ASN A 193 -1.32 15.21 2.20
CA ASN A 193 -0.40 15.59 1.14
C ASN A 193 -0.84 16.89 0.45
N TYR A 194 -2.13 17.02 0.10
CA TYR A 194 -2.67 18.25 -0.48
C TYR A 194 -2.55 19.44 0.48
N TRP A 195 -2.92 19.25 1.74
CA TRP A 195 -2.84 20.28 2.78
C TRP A 195 -1.39 20.74 2.99
N PHE A 196 -0.45 19.82 3.23
CA PHE A 196 0.94 20.14 3.51
C PHE A 196 1.67 20.73 2.29
N SER A 197 1.29 20.33 1.08
CA SER A 197 1.84 20.90 -0.16
C SER A 197 1.30 22.30 -0.47
N SER A 198 0.19 22.68 0.16
CA SER A 198 -0.40 24.01 0.03
C SER A 198 0.19 25.04 0.99
N LEU A 199 1.12 24.62 1.87
CA LEU A 199 1.77 25.46 2.87
C LEU A 199 3.19 25.83 2.42
N ASP A 200 3.53 27.12 2.52
CA ASP A 200 4.90 27.59 2.33
C ASP A 200 5.79 27.28 3.55
N ARG A 201 5.20 27.38 4.75
CA ARG A 201 5.83 27.06 6.05
C ARG A 201 4.81 26.47 7.03
N PRO A 202 5.23 25.60 7.95
CA PRO A 202 4.35 25.04 8.98
C PRO A 202 3.92 26.11 9.99
N ARG A 203 2.63 26.18 10.28
CA ARG A 203 2.07 27.06 11.33
C ARG A 203 2.04 26.30 12.66
N LEU A 204 1.54 26.95 13.72
CA LEU A 204 1.46 26.33 15.04
C LEU A 204 0.64 25.04 15.04
N PHE A 205 -0.51 25.05 14.36
CA PHE A 205 -1.37 23.88 14.28
C PHE A 205 -0.68 22.69 13.60
N GLU A 206 -0.05 22.88 12.43
CA GLU A 206 0.66 21.77 11.77
C GLU A 206 1.84 21.26 12.60
N LYS A 207 2.53 22.14 13.34
CA LYS A 207 3.58 21.72 14.28
C LYS A 207 3.00 20.83 15.37
N ILE A 208 1.90 21.23 16.00
CA ILE A 208 1.22 20.45 17.05
C ILE A 208 0.81 19.08 16.49
N VAL A 209 0.13 19.06 15.33
CA VAL A 209 -0.30 17.82 14.68
C VAL A 209 0.89 16.91 14.40
N CYS A 210 1.98 17.44 13.82
CA CYS A 210 3.16 16.64 13.51
C CYS A 210 3.82 16.08 14.79
N TYR A 211 4.03 16.89 15.83
CA TYR A 211 4.65 16.42 17.08
C TYR A 211 3.77 15.44 17.86
N ALA A 212 2.44 15.62 17.82
CA ALA A 212 1.51 14.75 18.51
C ALA A 212 1.26 13.42 17.78
N SER A 213 1.43 13.39 16.45
CA SER A 213 1.11 12.23 15.61
C SER A 213 1.73 10.92 16.11
N TYR A 214 3.05 10.88 16.33
CA TYR A 214 3.77 9.68 16.74
C TYR A 214 3.40 9.21 18.16
N PRO A 215 3.40 10.07 19.19
CA PRO A 215 2.91 9.70 20.52
C PRO A 215 1.46 9.18 20.52
N ILE A 216 0.57 9.81 19.75
CA ILE A 216 -0.84 9.40 19.69
C ILE A 216 -0.98 7.99 19.09
N VAL A 217 -0.30 7.69 17.97
CA VAL A 217 -0.41 6.35 17.38
C VAL A 217 0.25 5.27 18.25
N CYS A 218 1.29 5.61 19.02
CA CYS A 218 1.85 4.71 20.03
C CYS A 218 0.84 4.44 21.15
N LEU A 219 0.20 5.48 21.68
CA LEU A 219 -0.85 5.36 22.70
C LEU A 219 -2.02 4.51 22.19
N MET A 220 -2.48 4.77 20.96
CA MET A 220 -3.58 4.04 20.32
C MET A 220 -3.26 2.56 20.11
N ALA A 221 -2.02 2.21 19.79
CA ALA A 221 -1.64 0.82 19.54
C ALA A 221 -1.29 0.04 20.81
N ILE A 222 -0.64 0.69 21.77
CA ILE A 222 -0.04 0.01 22.94
C ILE A 222 -0.97 0.06 24.15
N VAL A 223 -1.64 1.20 24.39
CA VAL A 223 -2.37 1.44 25.64
C VAL A 223 -3.88 1.34 25.45
N MET A 224 -4.42 1.91 24.38
CA MET A 224 -5.88 1.99 24.17
C MET A 224 -6.60 0.65 24.11
N PRO A 225 -6.07 -0.43 23.50
CA PRO A 225 -6.79 -1.71 23.44
C PRO A 225 -7.13 -2.26 24.83
N GLU A 226 -6.17 -2.23 25.75
CA GLU A 226 -6.33 -2.70 27.12
C GLU A 226 -7.16 -1.72 27.97
N LEU A 227 -6.92 -0.41 27.83
CA LEU A 227 -7.63 0.61 28.59
C LEU A 227 -9.13 0.62 28.26
N LEU A 228 -9.49 0.60 26.98
CA LEU A 228 -10.89 0.63 26.56
C LEU A 228 -11.62 -0.64 26.96
N TYR A 229 -10.97 -1.81 26.85
CA TYR A 229 -11.55 -3.07 27.28
C TYR A 229 -11.89 -3.09 28.79
N ARG A 230 -11.08 -2.44 29.62
CA ARG A 230 -11.33 -2.38 31.08
C ARG A 230 -12.38 -1.35 31.49
N VAL A 231 -12.49 -0.25 30.75
CA VAL A 231 -13.36 0.89 31.12
C VAL A 231 -14.77 0.76 30.51
N LEU A 232 -14.89 0.16 29.32
CA LEU A 232 -16.16 0.05 28.62
C LEU A 232 -16.83 -1.32 28.85
N PRO A 233 -18.18 -1.39 28.77
CA PRO A 233 -18.89 -2.67 28.64
C PRO A 233 -18.41 -3.43 27.40
N TYR A 234 -18.41 -4.76 27.48
CA TYR A 234 -17.89 -5.63 26.41
C TYR A 234 -18.57 -5.36 25.06
N GLU A 235 -19.88 -5.16 25.06
CA GLU A 235 -20.67 -4.91 23.84
C GLU A 235 -20.25 -3.60 23.16
N THR A 236 -19.91 -2.59 23.97
CA THR A 236 -19.44 -1.30 23.46
C THR A 236 -18.02 -1.41 22.90
N PHE A 237 -17.14 -2.15 23.59
CA PHE A 237 -15.80 -2.43 23.11
C PHE A 237 -15.82 -3.23 21.80
N ASP A 238 -16.58 -4.33 21.72
CA ASP A 238 -16.66 -5.19 20.54
C ASP A 238 -17.24 -4.41 19.33
N LEU A 239 -18.26 -3.56 19.56
CA LEU A 239 -18.79 -2.70 18.52
C LEU A 239 -17.73 -1.72 17.98
N ILE A 240 -17.00 -1.04 18.86
CA ILE A 240 -15.93 -0.10 18.46
C ILE A 240 -14.83 -0.85 17.70
N ASP A 241 -14.39 -1.98 18.23
CA ASP A 241 -13.30 -2.76 17.63
C ASP A 241 -13.69 -3.31 16.27
N ARG A 242 -14.88 -3.93 16.11
CA ARG A 242 -15.33 -4.44 14.81
C ARG A 242 -15.54 -3.34 13.77
N THR A 243 -16.10 -2.20 14.20
CA THR A 243 -16.49 -1.13 13.27
C THR A 243 -15.30 -0.28 12.83
N PHE A 244 -14.48 0.19 13.76
CA PHE A 244 -13.40 1.15 13.47
C PHE A 244 -12.03 0.50 13.35
N PHE A 245 -11.76 -0.47 14.23
CA PHE A 245 -10.46 -1.13 14.29
C PHE A 245 -10.45 -2.47 13.60
N THR A 246 -11.57 -2.93 13.02
CA THR A 246 -11.66 -4.19 12.27
C THR A 246 -10.95 -5.33 13.00
N THR A 247 -11.30 -5.51 14.28
CA THR A 247 -10.79 -6.51 15.23
C THR A 247 -9.32 -6.37 15.68
N ARG A 248 -8.60 -5.32 15.27
CA ARG A 248 -7.19 -5.12 15.67
C ARG A 248 -7.02 -4.89 17.17
N PHE A 249 -8.00 -4.32 17.89
CA PHE A 249 -7.83 -4.12 19.34
C PHE A 249 -7.94 -5.43 20.10
N SER A 250 -8.88 -6.30 19.72
CA SER A 250 -8.97 -7.65 20.29
C SER A 250 -7.70 -8.46 20.03
N ILE A 251 -7.16 -8.39 18.81
CA ILE A 251 -5.90 -9.06 18.45
C ILE A 251 -4.71 -8.46 19.23
N ALA A 252 -4.63 -7.13 19.32
CA ALA A 252 -3.59 -6.44 20.09
C ALA A 252 -3.58 -6.88 21.56
N ARG A 253 -4.75 -6.96 22.20
CA ARG A 253 -4.90 -7.45 23.56
C ARG A 253 -4.52 -8.92 23.71
N TYR A 254 -4.94 -9.77 22.78
CA TYR A 254 -4.52 -11.18 22.77
C TYR A 254 -2.99 -11.33 22.78
N PHE A 255 -2.28 -10.58 21.92
CA PHE A 255 -0.82 -10.61 21.93
C PHE A 255 -0.22 -10.03 23.21
N TRP A 256 -0.82 -8.98 23.76
CA TRP A 256 -0.41 -8.38 25.03
C TRP A 256 -0.49 -9.36 26.21
N GLU A 257 -1.58 -10.11 26.33
CA GLU A 257 -1.81 -11.06 27.43
C GLU A 257 -0.93 -12.31 27.34
N ASN A 258 -0.56 -12.73 26.12
CA ASN A 258 0.15 -13.99 25.88
C ASN A 258 1.67 -13.82 25.71
N ASN A 259 2.20 -12.60 25.81
CA ASN A 259 3.62 -12.33 25.54
C ASN A 259 4.23 -11.37 26.57
N SER A 260 5.49 -11.62 26.94
CA SER A 260 6.23 -10.78 27.88
C SER A 260 6.93 -9.61 27.18
N VAL A 261 7.03 -8.49 27.86
CA VAL A 261 7.86 -7.36 27.41
C VAL A 261 9.35 -7.72 27.52
N SER A 262 10.15 -7.29 26.56
CA SER A 262 11.59 -7.54 26.53
C SER A 262 12.38 -6.32 26.04
N LEU A 263 13.67 -6.25 26.40
CA LEU A 263 14.54 -5.16 25.97
C LEU A 263 14.87 -5.21 24.48
N PHE A 264 15.20 -6.41 23.96
CA PHE A 264 15.72 -6.62 22.60
C PHE A 264 14.80 -7.46 21.71
N GLY A 265 13.52 -7.58 22.09
CA GLY A 265 12.52 -8.30 21.35
C GLY A 265 12.43 -9.78 21.73
N ILE A 266 11.27 -10.36 21.41
CA ILE A 266 10.98 -11.78 21.53
C ILE A 266 10.30 -12.26 20.25
N ARG A 267 10.36 -13.56 20.00
CA ARG A 267 9.45 -14.17 19.03
C ARG A 267 8.08 -14.33 19.68
N LEU A 268 7.10 -13.58 19.19
CA LEU A 268 5.73 -13.64 19.69
C LEU A 268 5.19 -15.07 19.61
N ASN A 269 4.60 -15.52 20.71
CA ASN A 269 3.88 -16.77 20.83
C ASN A 269 2.43 -16.54 20.39
N ASN A 270 1.93 -17.43 19.53
CA ASN A 270 0.53 -17.49 19.13
C ASN A 270 0.01 -18.91 19.41
N PRO A 271 -0.36 -19.21 20.68
CA PRO A 271 -0.68 -20.57 21.11
C PRO A 271 -1.99 -21.10 20.51
N HIS A 272 -2.91 -20.22 20.10
CA HIS A 272 -4.23 -20.63 19.63
C HIS A 272 -4.21 -21.12 18.17
N HIS A 273 -4.52 -22.39 17.96
CA HIS A 273 -4.46 -23.03 16.63
C HIS A 273 -5.34 -22.36 15.57
N LEU A 274 -6.54 -21.88 15.94
CA LEU A 274 -7.44 -21.15 15.03
C LEU A 274 -6.97 -19.71 14.74
N MET A 275 -6.05 -19.17 15.55
CA MET A 275 -5.49 -17.82 15.33
C MET A 275 -4.09 -17.84 14.74
N LYS A 276 -3.53 -19.01 14.40
CA LYS A 276 -2.16 -19.13 13.85
C LYS A 276 -1.91 -18.28 12.61
N THR A 277 -2.96 -17.99 11.84
CA THR A 277 -2.91 -17.17 10.63
C THR A 277 -2.94 -15.66 10.92
N TYR A 278 -3.34 -15.25 12.13
CA TYR A 278 -3.39 -13.85 12.54
C TYR A 278 -2.05 -13.40 13.14
N GLY A 279 -1.50 -12.35 12.54
CA GLY A 279 -0.32 -11.64 13.04
C GLY A 279 -0.69 -10.41 13.86
N LEU A 280 0.32 -9.82 14.50
CA LEU A 280 0.16 -8.53 15.17
C LEU A 280 0.23 -7.40 14.14
N ASP A 281 -0.94 -6.90 13.72
CA ASP A 281 -1.04 -5.92 12.64
C ASP A 281 -0.78 -4.47 13.08
N MET A 282 -0.97 -4.12 14.35
CA MET A 282 -0.70 -2.75 14.81
C MET A 282 0.81 -2.49 14.87
N ALA A 283 1.34 -1.65 13.97
CA ALA A 283 2.79 -1.52 13.77
C ALA A 283 3.55 -1.07 15.03
N HIS A 284 2.99 -0.14 15.80
CA HIS A 284 3.65 0.39 16.99
C HIS A 284 3.67 -0.62 18.14
N LEU A 285 2.62 -1.45 18.25
CA LEU A 285 2.61 -2.56 19.21
C LEU A 285 3.57 -3.67 18.76
N TYR A 286 3.65 -3.95 17.46
CA TYR A 286 4.66 -4.86 16.89
C TYR A 286 6.08 -4.37 17.18
N LEU A 287 6.37 -3.09 16.99
CA LEU A 287 7.66 -2.50 17.35
C LEU A 287 7.96 -2.64 18.85
N PHE A 288 6.97 -2.46 19.71
CA PHE A 288 7.15 -2.53 21.15
C PHE A 288 7.34 -3.97 21.66
N LEU A 289 6.46 -4.90 21.29
CA LEU A 289 6.49 -6.29 21.78
C LEU A 289 7.48 -7.17 21.02
N GLN A 290 7.37 -7.25 19.69
CA GLN A 290 8.20 -8.15 18.88
C GLN A 290 9.64 -7.62 18.80
N LEU A 291 9.85 -6.34 18.53
CA LEU A 291 11.21 -5.79 18.33
C LEU A 291 11.87 -5.28 19.62
N GLY A 292 11.10 -5.10 20.70
CA GLY A 292 11.59 -4.78 22.03
C GLY A 292 11.70 -3.29 22.35
N ILE A 293 11.81 -3.00 23.65
CA ILE A 293 11.83 -1.63 24.19
C ILE A 293 12.98 -0.79 23.59
N VAL A 294 14.18 -1.36 23.44
CA VAL A 294 15.34 -0.60 22.94
C VAL A 294 15.11 -0.17 21.49
N ALA A 295 14.61 -1.07 20.64
CA ALA A 295 14.27 -0.73 19.25
C ALA A 295 13.14 0.31 19.19
N PHE A 296 12.12 0.17 20.04
CA PHE A 296 11.05 1.14 20.17
C PHE A 296 11.55 2.54 20.52
N LEU A 297 12.41 2.67 21.54
CA LEU A 297 12.95 3.97 21.96
C LEU A 297 13.84 4.60 20.87
N VAL A 298 14.68 3.80 20.21
CA VAL A 298 15.55 4.29 19.12
C VAL A 298 14.72 4.77 17.93
N ILE A 299 13.71 4.02 17.51
CA ILE A 299 12.82 4.43 16.41
C ILE A 299 11.96 5.63 16.83
N SER A 300 11.52 5.70 18.08
CA SER A 300 10.80 6.85 18.63
C SER A 300 11.65 8.12 18.53
N ALA A 301 12.88 8.05 19.02
CA ALA A 301 13.82 9.16 18.96
C ALA A 301 14.13 9.57 17.51
N LEU A 302 14.36 8.60 16.62
CA LEU A 302 14.59 8.84 15.19
C LEU A 302 13.39 9.51 14.52
N THR A 303 12.17 9.06 14.83
CA THR A 303 10.93 9.60 14.26
C THR A 303 10.68 11.03 14.75
N MET A 304 10.84 11.28 16.05
CA MET A 304 10.69 12.62 16.62
C MET A 304 11.79 13.59 16.15
N TRP A 305 13.03 13.11 16.05
CA TRP A 305 14.13 13.86 15.43
C TRP A 305 13.81 14.20 13.97
N PHE A 306 13.24 13.26 13.23
CA PHE A 306 12.86 13.49 11.85
C PHE A 306 11.76 14.54 11.73
N ILE A 307 10.73 14.47 12.58
CA ILE A 307 9.65 15.45 12.64
C ILE A 307 10.21 16.85 12.94
N HIS A 308 11.04 16.99 13.97
CA HIS A 308 11.62 18.25 14.38
C HIS A 308 12.42 18.94 13.27
N ASN A 309 13.36 18.22 12.67
CA ASN A 309 14.23 18.78 11.64
C ASN A 309 13.48 19.05 10.34
N SER A 310 12.52 18.19 9.97
CA SER A 310 11.67 18.40 8.80
C SER A 310 10.79 19.64 8.95
N LEU A 311 10.22 19.88 10.14
CA LEU A 311 9.46 21.10 10.44
C LEU A 311 10.35 22.35 10.40
N LYS A 312 11.58 22.27 10.93
CA LYS A 312 12.55 23.38 10.91
C LYS A 312 12.98 23.73 9.48
N ALA A 313 13.17 22.72 8.63
CA ALA A 313 13.60 22.87 7.24
C ALA A 313 12.42 23.11 6.26
N GLY A 314 11.16 23.00 6.70
CA GLY A 314 9.98 23.15 5.84
C GLY A 314 9.77 21.99 4.86
N HIS A 315 10.22 20.79 5.20
CA HIS A 315 10.09 19.55 4.42
C HIS A 315 8.68 18.94 4.57
N MET A 316 7.65 19.71 4.19
CA MET A 316 6.25 19.37 4.44
C MET A 316 5.78 18.15 3.62
N GLN A 317 6.31 17.93 2.42
CA GLN A 317 5.91 16.78 1.60
C GLN A 317 6.41 15.44 2.19
N GLU A 318 7.61 15.44 2.76
CA GLU A 318 8.20 14.29 3.44
C GLU A 318 7.42 13.99 4.74
N LEU A 319 7.04 15.02 5.48
CA LEU A 319 6.15 14.89 6.64
C LEU A 319 4.79 14.33 6.24
N ALA A 320 4.22 14.72 5.10
CA ALA A 320 2.94 14.18 4.65
C ALA A 320 3.00 12.67 4.42
N VAL A 321 4.11 12.17 3.86
CA VAL A 321 4.34 10.72 3.74
C VAL A 321 4.43 10.09 5.13
N LEU A 322 5.22 10.65 6.06
CA LEU A 322 5.29 10.13 7.42
C LEU A 322 3.93 10.09 8.10
N MET A 323 3.11 11.16 8.00
CA MET A 323 1.77 11.19 8.58
C MET A 323 0.88 10.09 7.99
N GLY A 324 0.92 9.89 6.67
CA GLY A 324 0.21 8.79 6.01
C GLY A 324 0.67 7.42 6.53
N MET A 325 1.99 7.21 6.65
CA MET A 325 2.54 5.96 7.19
C MET A 325 2.11 5.74 8.64
N LEU A 326 2.20 6.75 9.52
CA LEU A 326 1.78 6.63 10.92
C LEU A 326 0.29 6.29 11.05
N PHE A 327 -0.56 6.93 10.24
CA PHE A 327 -1.99 6.64 10.19
C PHE A 327 -2.25 5.20 9.77
N ILE A 328 -1.65 4.73 8.68
CA ILE A 328 -1.84 3.34 8.21
C ILE A 328 -1.26 2.34 9.22
N GLY A 329 -0.20 2.70 9.94
CA GLY A 329 0.42 1.89 10.99
C GLY A 329 -0.46 1.59 12.20
N ILE A 330 -1.64 2.21 12.30
CA ILE A 330 -2.67 1.82 13.27
C ILE A 330 -3.26 0.46 12.90
N TRP A 331 -3.45 0.17 11.60
CA TRP A 331 -4.12 -1.05 11.13
C TRP A 331 -3.21 -2.07 10.44
N GLU A 332 -1.98 -1.70 10.09
CA GLU A 332 -1.10 -2.53 9.27
C GLU A 332 0.35 -2.55 9.78
N PRO A 333 1.05 -3.69 9.75
CA PRO A 333 2.38 -3.84 10.36
C PRO A 333 3.51 -3.26 9.48
N LEU A 334 3.14 -2.54 8.41
CA LEU A 334 4.02 -2.22 7.28
C LEU A 334 5.15 -1.22 7.57
N LEU A 335 5.17 -0.59 8.74
CA LEU A 335 6.20 0.38 9.09
C LEU A 335 7.53 -0.28 9.44
N TYR A 336 7.48 -1.47 10.05
CA TYR A 336 8.65 -2.13 10.65
C TYR A 336 8.82 -3.58 10.22
N ASN A 337 7.95 -4.08 9.34
CA ASN A 337 8.04 -5.44 8.81
C ASN A 337 8.94 -5.54 7.57
N LEU A 338 9.10 -6.75 7.05
CA LEU A 338 9.86 -7.09 5.84
C LEU A 338 9.25 -6.57 4.52
N GLY A 339 8.25 -5.70 4.60
CA GLY A 339 7.53 -5.20 3.46
C GLY A 339 8.35 -4.33 2.52
N PHE A 340 9.48 -3.75 2.95
CA PHE A 340 10.18 -2.66 2.23
C PHE A 340 9.25 -1.52 1.80
N LYS A 341 8.11 -1.37 2.50
CA LYS A 341 7.06 -0.41 2.16
C LYS A 341 7.32 0.94 2.81
N ASN A 342 8.00 0.97 3.95
CA ASN A 342 8.29 2.20 4.66
C ASN A 342 9.47 2.98 4.06
N PHE A 343 9.21 3.71 2.97
CA PHE A 343 10.21 4.55 2.33
C PHE A 343 10.48 5.87 3.09
N VAL A 344 9.86 6.13 4.25
CA VAL A 344 10.24 7.28 5.10
C VAL A 344 11.69 7.15 5.57
N TYR A 345 12.21 5.93 5.72
CA TYR A 345 13.62 5.69 6.03
C TYR A 345 14.57 6.25 4.95
N VAL A 346 14.13 6.38 3.70
CA VAL A 346 14.88 7.10 2.63
C VAL A 346 15.05 8.57 3.01
N PHE A 347 13.99 9.21 3.52
CA PHE A 347 14.03 10.62 3.93
C PHE A 347 14.86 10.79 5.20
N MET A 348 14.66 9.93 6.20
CA MET A 348 15.44 9.94 7.45
C MET A 348 16.93 9.77 7.17
N GLY A 349 17.29 8.81 6.32
CA GLY A 349 18.67 8.52 5.96
C GLY A 349 19.33 9.66 5.22
N SER A 350 18.60 10.25 4.27
CA SER A 350 19.09 11.41 3.52
C SER A 350 19.36 12.61 4.44
N MET A 351 18.51 12.82 5.44
CA MET A 351 18.68 13.93 6.38
C MET A 351 19.82 13.67 7.37
N MET A 352 19.95 12.42 7.84
CA MET A 352 20.95 12.06 8.84
C MET A 352 22.38 12.09 8.27
N LEU A 353 22.52 11.70 7.00
CA LEU A 353 23.82 11.61 6.33
C LEU A 353 24.10 12.83 5.43
N ASN A 354 23.41 13.95 5.71
CA ASN A 354 23.57 15.26 5.05
C ASN A 354 23.52 15.21 3.51
N SER A 355 22.79 14.25 2.94
CA SER A 355 22.52 14.18 1.50
C SER A 355 21.23 14.90 1.11
N PHE A 356 20.58 15.61 2.04
CA PHE A 356 19.61 16.66 1.73
C PHE A 356 20.30 17.86 1.08
N GLN A 357 21.03 17.61 -0.01
CA GLN A 357 21.32 18.67 -0.95
C GLN A 357 19.98 19.08 -1.54
N LEU A 358 19.74 20.39 -1.53
CA LEU A 358 18.74 21.05 -2.34
C LEU A 358 19.03 20.65 -3.79
N GLU A 359 18.50 19.50 -4.22
CA GLU A 359 18.38 19.21 -5.63
C GLU A 359 17.31 20.17 -6.14
N LEU A 360 17.79 21.37 -6.50
CA LEU A 360 17.22 22.29 -7.47
C LEU A 360 17.14 21.63 -8.86
N PHE A 361 16.90 20.32 -8.92
CA PHE A 361 16.38 19.71 -10.11
C PHE A 361 14.96 20.24 -10.24
N SER A 362 14.79 21.16 -11.19
CA SER A 362 13.50 21.48 -11.75
C SER A 362 12.91 20.17 -12.32
N VAL A 363 12.24 19.42 -11.46
CA VAL A 363 11.40 18.30 -11.88
C VAL A 363 10.24 18.96 -12.61
N LYS A 364 10.46 19.20 -13.91
CA LYS A 364 9.41 19.69 -14.79
C LYS A 364 8.46 18.52 -15.03
N ILE A 365 7.43 18.42 -14.20
CA ILE A 365 6.19 17.80 -14.65
C ILE A 365 5.74 18.58 -15.88
N SER A 366 5.18 17.85 -16.85
CA SER A 366 4.80 18.36 -18.16
C SER A 366 4.28 19.80 -18.10
N SER A 367 4.73 20.67 -19.00
CA SER A 367 4.35 22.09 -19.06
C SER A 367 2.87 22.33 -19.42
N LEU A 368 2.01 21.31 -19.29
CA LEU A 368 0.58 21.44 -19.41
C LEU A 368 0.02 22.35 -18.29
N THR A 369 -0.78 23.31 -18.71
CA THR A 369 -1.57 24.16 -17.80
C THR A 369 -2.70 23.36 -17.17
N ALA A 370 -3.19 23.80 -16.01
CA ALA A 370 -4.31 23.16 -15.31
C ALA A 370 -5.55 22.98 -16.21
N LYS A 371 -5.91 24.02 -16.98
CA LYS A 371 -7.04 23.99 -17.91
C LYS A 371 -6.89 22.91 -19.00
N LYS A 372 -5.69 22.77 -19.55
CA LYS A 372 -5.40 21.73 -20.56
C LYS A 372 -5.43 20.34 -19.95
N LEU A 373 -4.80 20.15 -18.80
CA LEU A 373 -4.82 18.88 -18.07
C LEU A 373 -6.25 18.46 -17.76
N GLY A 374 -7.07 19.37 -17.22
CA GLY A 374 -8.49 19.13 -16.96
C GLY A 374 -9.24 18.69 -18.22
N ARG A 375 -9.03 19.37 -19.36
CA ARG A 375 -9.64 18.98 -20.64
C ARG A 375 -9.24 17.58 -21.08
N ILE A 376 -7.96 17.22 -20.98
CA ILE A 376 -7.47 15.89 -21.34
C ILE A 376 -8.13 14.82 -20.45
N VAL A 377 -8.19 15.07 -19.15
CA VAL A 377 -8.85 14.16 -18.20
C VAL A 377 -10.33 14.01 -18.54
N SER A 378 -11.05 15.10 -18.81
CA SER A 378 -12.47 15.04 -19.20
C SER A 378 -12.69 14.22 -20.47
N ILE A 379 -11.83 14.39 -21.50
CA ILE A 379 -11.91 13.59 -22.73
C ILE A 379 -11.70 12.10 -22.42
N GLY A 380 -10.72 11.77 -21.57
CA GLY A 380 -10.50 10.39 -21.13
C GLY A 380 -11.70 9.80 -20.41
N VAL A 381 -12.29 10.53 -19.46
CA VAL A 381 -13.47 10.09 -18.70
C VAL A 381 -14.66 9.85 -19.64
N ILE A 382 -14.93 10.77 -20.57
CA ILE A 382 -16.01 10.61 -21.56
C ILE A 382 -15.77 9.35 -22.41
N ALA A 383 -14.55 9.17 -22.93
CA ALA A 383 -14.20 7.99 -23.70
C ALA A 383 -14.39 6.70 -22.88
N GLY A 384 -13.98 6.69 -21.62
CA GLY A 384 -14.19 5.57 -20.70
C GLY A 384 -15.68 5.25 -20.50
N ILE A 385 -16.51 6.25 -20.25
CA ILE A 385 -17.97 6.08 -20.12
C ILE A 385 -18.56 5.48 -21.41
N CYS A 386 -18.18 6.00 -22.58
CA CYS A 386 -18.59 5.44 -23.86
C CYS A 386 -18.14 3.98 -24.04
N GLY A 387 -16.92 3.63 -23.62
CA GLY A 387 -16.41 2.26 -23.66
C GLY A 387 -17.19 1.31 -22.75
N MET A 388 -17.56 1.75 -21.55
CA MET A 388 -18.42 0.97 -20.65
C MET A 388 -19.84 0.80 -21.18
N MET A 389 -20.42 1.85 -21.79
CA MET A 389 -21.72 1.72 -22.47
C MET A 389 -21.64 0.73 -23.64
N LEU A 390 -20.57 0.79 -24.44
CA LEU A 390 -20.34 -0.16 -25.52
C LEU A 390 -20.20 -1.59 -25.01
N PHE A 391 -19.49 -1.79 -23.90
CA PHE A 391 -19.40 -3.09 -23.22
C PHE A 391 -20.81 -3.62 -22.91
N TYR A 392 -21.64 -2.84 -22.20
CA TYR A 392 -23.00 -3.27 -21.87
C TYR A 392 -23.93 -3.50 -23.09
N LEU A 393 -23.68 -2.81 -24.20
CA LEU A 393 -24.43 -3.03 -25.45
C LEU A 393 -23.95 -4.28 -26.22
N CYS A 394 -22.72 -4.73 -25.98
CA CYS A 394 -22.09 -5.84 -26.70
C CYS A 394 -22.02 -7.14 -25.88
N THR A 395 -22.35 -7.10 -24.59
CA THR A 395 -22.31 -8.28 -23.71
C THR A 395 -23.66 -8.49 -23.03
N ASN A 396 -23.98 -9.75 -22.74
CA ASN A 396 -25.17 -10.12 -21.99
C ASN A 396 -24.88 -10.06 -20.49
N GLU A 397 -25.88 -9.63 -19.71
CA GLU A 397 -25.82 -9.71 -18.26
C GLU A 397 -25.81 -11.17 -17.82
N PRO A 398 -24.86 -11.60 -16.95
CA PRO A 398 -24.76 -12.99 -16.52
C PRO A 398 -25.96 -13.39 -15.67
N SER A 399 -26.42 -14.63 -15.83
CA SER A 399 -27.48 -15.19 -14.98
C SER A 399 -26.92 -15.81 -13.70
N ALA A 400 -25.69 -16.33 -13.77
CA ALA A 400 -25.00 -16.95 -12.65
C ALA A 400 -23.49 -16.70 -12.72
N LEU A 401 -22.84 -16.90 -11.58
CA LEU A 401 -21.38 -16.94 -11.46
C LEU A 401 -20.97 -18.28 -10.84
N TYR A 402 -19.97 -18.93 -11.43
CA TYR A 402 -19.38 -20.18 -10.95
C TYR A 402 -17.96 -19.92 -10.49
N GLY A 403 -17.66 -20.21 -9.22
CA GLY A 403 -16.33 -20.06 -8.64
C GLY A 403 -15.78 -21.36 -8.07
N ASN A 404 -14.46 -21.57 -8.10
CA ASN A 404 -13.82 -22.79 -7.60
C ASN A 404 -13.54 -22.83 -6.08
N ARG A 405 -14.16 -21.94 -5.32
CA ARG A 405 -13.99 -21.80 -3.87
C ARG A 405 -15.33 -21.47 -3.23
N GLU A 406 -15.64 -22.08 -2.09
CA GLU A 406 -16.84 -21.79 -1.27
C GLU A 406 -16.51 -21.26 0.13
N ALA A 407 -15.29 -21.43 0.62
CA ALA A 407 -14.91 -20.94 1.95
C ALA A 407 -14.51 -19.46 1.94
N ASP A 408 -14.87 -18.73 3.00
CA ASP A 408 -14.50 -17.33 3.18
C ASP A 408 -13.00 -17.14 3.54
N GLU A 409 -12.60 -15.88 3.78
CA GLU A 409 -11.23 -15.52 4.18
C GLU A 409 -10.75 -16.21 5.47
N THR A 410 -11.67 -16.57 6.37
CA THR A 410 -11.36 -17.27 7.63
C THR A 410 -11.33 -18.79 7.48
N GLY A 411 -11.70 -19.30 6.30
CA GLY A 411 -11.87 -20.73 6.05
C GLY A 411 -13.22 -21.28 6.49
N LYS A 412 -14.19 -20.41 6.84
CA LYS A 412 -15.56 -20.82 7.16
C LYS A 412 -16.28 -21.17 5.86
N SER A 413 -16.86 -22.38 5.82
CA SER A 413 -17.69 -22.84 4.70
C SER A 413 -18.98 -22.02 4.60
N LEU A 414 -19.39 -21.74 3.37
CA LEU A 414 -20.69 -21.15 3.02
C LEU A 414 -21.77 -22.23 2.86
N GLY A 415 -21.44 -23.52 3.00
CA GLY A 415 -22.39 -24.63 2.90
C GLY A 415 -22.90 -24.89 1.49
N MET A 416 -22.11 -24.54 0.47
CA MET A 416 -22.49 -24.67 -0.93
C MET A 416 -22.16 -26.08 -1.47
N GLU A 417 -23.04 -26.62 -2.33
CA GLU A 417 -22.80 -27.88 -3.01
C GLU A 417 -21.87 -27.68 -4.22
N ALA A 418 -20.91 -28.60 -4.39
CA ALA A 418 -19.99 -28.58 -5.52
C ALA A 418 -20.65 -29.21 -6.75
N VAL A 419 -20.53 -28.52 -7.88
CA VAL A 419 -20.93 -28.98 -9.22
C VAL A 419 -19.66 -29.22 -10.05
N TYR A 420 -19.66 -30.29 -10.84
CA TYR A 420 -18.56 -30.64 -11.75
C TYR A 420 -19.06 -30.50 -13.18
N LEU A 421 -18.40 -29.67 -13.97
CA LEU A 421 -18.83 -29.29 -15.31
C LEU A 421 -17.77 -29.67 -16.34
N THR A 422 -18.21 -30.28 -17.43
CA THR A 422 -17.37 -30.57 -18.60
C THR A 422 -17.01 -29.28 -19.34
N GLY A 423 -15.93 -29.31 -20.14
CA GLY A 423 -15.52 -28.14 -20.92
C GLY A 423 -16.57 -27.66 -21.93
N GLU A 424 -17.40 -28.58 -22.44
CA GLU A 424 -18.51 -28.25 -23.34
C GLU A 424 -19.63 -27.50 -22.60
N GLU A 425 -20.01 -27.96 -21.40
CA GLU A 425 -21.01 -27.28 -20.57
C GLU A 425 -20.55 -25.88 -20.16
N VAL A 426 -19.26 -25.73 -19.78
CA VAL A 426 -18.69 -24.42 -19.45
C VAL A 426 -18.75 -23.49 -20.66
N SER A 427 -18.38 -23.97 -21.85
CA SER A 427 -18.41 -23.15 -23.08
C SER A 427 -19.83 -22.73 -23.45
N ASP A 428 -20.83 -23.61 -23.30
CA ASP A 428 -22.23 -23.29 -23.56
C ASP A 428 -22.75 -22.23 -22.57
N LEU A 429 -22.49 -22.38 -21.28
CA LEU A 429 -22.88 -21.42 -20.25
C LEU A 429 -22.18 -20.07 -20.41
N GLN A 430 -20.89 -20.05 -20.75
CA GLN A 430 -20.17 -18.82 -21.07
C GLN A 430 -20.74 -18.10 -22.29
N SER A 431 -21.19 -18.84 -23.31
CA SER A 431 -21.84 -18.25 -24.49
C SER A 431 -23.16 -17.55 -24.16
N LYS A 432 -23.84 -18.01 -23.09
CA LYS A 432 -25.06 -17.40 -22.54
C LYS A 432 -24.77 -16.20 -21.64
N GLY A 433 -23.50 -15.97 -21.28
CA GLY A 433 -23.03 -14.82 -20.51
C GLY A 433 -22.54 -15.15 -19.10
N ASP A 434 -22.70 -16.39 -18.62
CA ASP A 434 -22.33 -16.76 -17.26
C ASP A 434 -20.82 -16.64 -17.00
N ILE A 435 -20.47 -16.27 -15.76
CA ILE A 435 -19.10 -15.98 -15.37
C ILE A 435 -18.47 -17.20 -14.70
N PHE A 436 -17.28 -17.60 -15.14
CA PHE A 436 -16.50 -18.67 -14.53
C PHE A 436 -15.18 -18.13 -13.99
N ILE A 437 -14.84 -18.49 -12.75
CA ILE A 437 -13.60 -18.10 -12.08
C ILE A 437 -12.90 -19.34 -11.54
N GLY A 438 -11.68 -19.58 -12.04
CA GLY A 438 -10.80 -20.65 -11.53
C GLY A 438 -11.12 -22.06 -12.04
N TYR A 439 -11.94 -22.20 -13.08
CA TYR A 439 -12.13 -23.47 -13.77
C TYR A 439 -10.82 -23.94 -14.43
N VAL A 440 -10.50 -25.23 -14.27
CA VAL A 440 -9.31 -25.85 -14.90
C VAL A 440 -9.74 -27.04 -15.75
N ASP A 441 -10.53 -27.95 -15.18
CA ASP A 441 -10.98 -29.18 -15.81
C ASP A 441 -12.29 -29.71 -15.19
N ASP A 442 -12.77 -30.84 -15.70
CA ASP A 442 -13.97 -31.55 -15.24
C ASP A 442 -13.90 -32.09 -13.81
N LYS A 443 -12.71 -32.08 -13.19
CA LYS A 443 -12.48 -32.46 -11.79
C LYS A 443 -12.41 -31.25 -10.86
N THR A 444 -12.47 -30.04 -11.41
CA THR A 444 -12.44 -28.81 -10.63
C THR A 444 -13.82 -28.58 -10.00
N PRO A 445 -13.95 -28.54 -8.65
CA PRO A 445 -15.23 -28.25 -8.02
C PRO A 445 -15.63 -26.80 -8.32
N MET A 446 -16.85 -26.61 -8.80
CA MET A 446 -17.43 -25.29 -9.06
C MET A 446 -18.65 -25.07 -8.16
N TYR A 447 -18.78 -23.86 -7.63
CA TYR A 447 -19.88 -23.47 -6.76
C TYR A 447 -20.66 -22.36 -7.44
N GLN A 448 -21.97 -22.55 -7.56
CA GLN A 448 -22.87 -21.59 -8.19
C GLN A 448 -23.26 -20.50 -7.18
N TYR A 449 -22.88 -19.27 -7.48
CA TYR A 449 -23.23 -18.06 -6.75
C TYR A 449 -24.47 -17.41 -7.35
N ASP A 450 -25.16 -16.62 -6.52
CA ASP A 450 -26.38 -15.92 -6.92
C ASP A 450 -26.14 -14.91 -8.06
N SER A 451 -27.25 -14.50 -8.69
CA SER A 451 -27.24 -13.50 -9.76
C SER A 451 -26.78 -12.12 -9.28
N HIS A 452 -26.87 -11.83 -7.97
CA HIS A 452 -26.43 -10.56 -7.42
C HIS A 452 -24.90 -10.43 -7.48
N ILE A 453 -24.16 -11.48 -7.13
CA ILE A 453 -22.70 -11.54 -7.25
C ILE A 453 -22.27 -11.52 -8.71
N ALA A 454 -22.99 -12.25 -9.57
CA ALA A 454 -22.74 -12.24 -11.01
C ALA A 454 -22.87 -10.82 -11.59
N GLY A 455 -23.93 -10.10 -11.20
CA GLY A 455 -24.14 -8.69 -11.56
C GLY A 455 -23.02 -7.78 -11.06
N MET A 456 -22.61 -7.91 -9.79
CA MET A 456 -21.48 -7.11 -9.25
C MET A 456 -20.17 -7.33 -10.01
N GLU A 457 -19.86 -8.56 -10.40
CA GLU A 457 -18.67 -8.87 -11.19
C GLU A 457 -18.80 -8.34 -12.63
N TYR A 458 -20.00 -8.38 -13.21
CA TYR A 458 -20.29 -7.80 -14.51
C TYR A 458 -20.11 -6.27 -14.53
N GLU A 459 -20.64 -5.57 -13.52
CA GLU A 459 -20.42 -4.13 -13.33
C GLU A 459 -18.93 -3.79 -13.16
N ARG A 460 -18.20 -4.62 -12.42
CA ARG A 460 -16.75 -4.48 -12.21
C ARG A 460 -15.96 -4.62 -13.52
N ARG A 461 -16.37 -5.53 -14.41
CA ARG A 461 -15.79 -5.67 -15.76
C ARG A 461 -16.08 -4.43 -16.62
N GLY A 462 -17.33 -3.95 -16.64
CA GLY A 462 -17.71 -2.73 -17.34
C GLY A 462 -16.92 -1.49 -16.86
N LEU A 463 -16.80 -1.34 -15.53
CA LEU A 463 -15.99 -0.27 -14.93
C LEU A 463 -14.51 -0.39 -15.32
N SER A 464 -13.97 -1.61 -15.41
CA SER A 464 -12.60 -1.83 -15.84
C SER A 464 -12.37 -1.37 -17.28
N VAL A 465 -13.29 -1.67 -18.20
CA VAL A 465 -13.26 -1.14 -19.58
C VAL A 465 -13.19 0.38 -19.57
N ALA A 466 -14.04 1.06 -18.78
CA ALA A 466 -14.01 2.50 -18.65
C ALA A 466 -12.66 3.04 -18.16
N VAL A 467 -12.12 2.47 -17.08
CA VAL A 467 -10.88 2.94 -16.44
C VAL A 467 -9.69 2.77 -17.38
N TYR A 468 -9.51 1.60 -18.00
CA TYR A 468 -8.37 1.36 -18.89
C TYR A 468 -8.44 2.20 -20.16
N LEU A 469 -9.63 2.36 -20.75
CA LEU A 469 -9.80 3.23 -21.92
C LEU A 469 -9.52 4.69 -21.57
N ALA A 470 -10.03 5.18 -20.44
CA ALA A 470 -9.75 6.53 -19.97
C ALA A 470 -8.25 6.76 -19.75
N MET A 471 -7.57 5.83 -19.07
CA MET A 471 -6.12 5.89 -18.85
C MET A 471 -5.33 5.91 -20.17
N PHE A 472 -5.70 5.06 -21.12
CA PHE A 472 -5.06 5.00 -22.44
C PHE A 472 -5.20 6.32 -23.19
N ILE A 473 -6.41 6.87 -23.27
CA ILE A 473 -6.67 8.15 -23.94
C ILE A 473 -5.93 9.30 -23.27
N ILE A 474 -5.95 9.39 -21.94
CA ILE A 474 -5.20 10.41 -21.19
C ILE A 474 -3.71 10.32 -21.48
N MET A 475 -3.14 9.11 -21.46
CA MET A 475 -1.72 8.89 -21.73
C MET A 475 -1.35 9.34 -23.15
N VAL A 476 -2.11 8.92 -24.15
CA VAL A 476 -1.89 9.27 -25.56
C VAL A 476 -1.97 10.79 -25.77
N GLN A 477 -2.99 11.45 -25.22
CA GLN A 477 -3.16 12.90 -25.31
C GLN A 477 -2.02 13.67 -24.62
N CYS A 478 -1.56 13.20 -23.46
CA CYS A 478 -0.39 13.77 -22.78
C CYS A 478 0.88 13.66 -23.62
N LEU A 479 1.09 12.53 -24.29
CA LEU A 479 2.24 12.32 -25.19
C LEU A 479 2.19 13.25 -26.41
N PHE A 480 1.02 13.42 -27.03
CA PHE A 480 0.83 14.34 -28.15
C PHE A 480 1.10 15.79 -27.75
N GLU A 481 0.57 16.27 -26.62
CA GLU A 481 0.84 17.63 -26.15
C GLU A 481 2.32 17.84 -25.82
N LYS A 482 2.98 16.83 -25.22
CA LYS A 482 4.42 16.89 -24.95
C LYS A 482 5.23 17.04 -26.24
N ARG A 483 4.90 16.27 -27.29
CA ARG A 483 5.57 16.36 -28.60
C ARG A 483 5.35 17.73 -29.25
N LYS A 484 4.13 18.26 -29.19
CA LYS A 484 3.79 19.59 -29.72
C LYS A 484 4.59 20.72 -29.05
N ILE A 485 4.79 20.62 -27.73
CA ILE A 485 5.59 21.59 -26.98
C ILE A 485 7.08 21.46 -27.32
N SER A 486 7.59 20.23 -27.47
CA SER A 486 8.98 19.98 -27.87
C SER A 486 9.29 20.58 -29.24
N ASN A 487 8.42 20.38 -30.23
CA ASN A 487 8.61 20.91 -31.58
C ASN A 487 8.63 22.45 -31.59
N ARG A 488 7.72 23.11 -30.85
CA ARG A 488 7.68 24.58 -30.74
C ARG A 488 8.90 25.20 -30.06
N ASN A 489 9.59 24.44 -29.20
CA ASN A 489 10.79 24.90 -28.51
C ASN A 489 12.07 24.59 -29.30
N GLY A 490 12.02 23.74 -30.33
CA GLY A 490 13.14 23.48 -31.24
C GLY A 490 13.16 24.38 -32.48
N GLU A 491 12.08 25.12 -32.74
CA GLU A 491 11.96 26.14 -33.80
C GLU A 491 12.31 27.57 -33.31
N LYS A 492 12.75 27.71 -32.05
CA LYS A 492 13.29 28.95 -31.47
C LYS A 492 14.72 28.71 -31.04
#